data_AF-A0A7W5AS16-F1
#
_entry.id   AF-A0A7W5AS16-F1
#
_cell.length_a   1.000
_cell.length_b   1.000
_cell.length_c   1.000
_cell.angle_alpha   90.00
_cell.angle_beta   90.00
_cell.angle_gamma   90.00
#
_symmetry.space_group_name_H-M   'P 1'
#
loop_
_entity.id
_entity.type
_entity.pdbx_description
1 polymer ?
#
loop_
_entity_poly.entity_id
_entity_poly.type
_entity_poly.pdbx_seq_one_letter_code
_entity_poly.pdbx_strand_id
1 'polypeptide(L)'
;MSPISVTELAARLGRWSAGRGPLYLLLAARLRALIDDGELPPGTGLPTDRALAAALSAGRTTVVAAYDLLRDEGRLVRRQPRRR
;
A
#
# COMPACT_ATOMS: atom_id res chain seq x y z
N MET A 1 -16.01 4.21 -5.29
CA MET A 1 -15.32 4.21 -3.99
C MET A 1 -14.45 5.44 -3.85
N SER A 2 -14.50 6.09 -2.70
CA SER A 2 -13.55 7.14 -2.30
C SER A 2 -12.16 6.52 -2.09
N PRO A 3 -11.07 7.22 -2.42
CA PRO A 3 -9.73 6.76 -2.09
C PRO A 3 -9.58 6.67 -0.56
N ILE A 4 -8.88 5.64 -0.08
CA ILE A 4 -8.54 5.55 1.34
C ILE A 4 -7.56 6.69 1.67
N SER A 5 -7.78 7.38 2.80
CA SER A 5 -6.88 8.44 3.22
C SER A 5 -5.54 7.85 3.67
N VAL A 6 -4.48 8.64 3.56
CA VAL A 6 -3.12 8.22 3.95
C VAL A 6 -3.09 7.84 5.44
N THR A 7 -3.70 8.68 6.28
CA THR A 7 -3.75 8.48 7.74
C THR A 7 -4.51 7.21 8.10
N GLU A 8 -5.65 6.96 7.45
CA GLU A 8 -6.46 5.76 7.67
C GLU A 8 -5.70 4.50 7.27
N LEU A 9 -5.05 4.51 6.10
CA LEU A 9 -4.25 3.37 5.66
C LEU A 9 -3.07 3.11 6.60
N ALA A 10 -2.38 4.16 7.04
CA ALA A 10 -1.27 4.04 8.00
C ALA A 10 -1.74 3.44 9.34
N ALA A 11 -2.93 3.83 9.82
CA ALA A 11 -3.51 3.28 11.04
C ALA A 11 -3.79 1.76 10.91
N ARG A 12 -4.39 1.32 9.80
CA ARG A 12 -4.69 -0.10 9.53
C ARG A 12 -3.46 -0.97 9.35
N LEU A 13 -2.42 -0.40 8.74
CA LEU A 13 -1.12 -1.05 8.59
C LEU A 13 -0.48 -1.31 9.96
N GLY A 14 -0.66 -0.41 10.92
CA GLY A 14 -0.16 -0.56 12.29
C GLY A 14 1.35 -0.79 12.31
N ARG A 15 1.82 -1.80 13.04
CA ARG A 15 3.24 -2.18 13.12
C ARG A 15 3.69 -3.00 11.90
N TRP A 16 3.53 -2.44 10.70
CA TRP A 16 3.82 -3.11 9.42
C TRP A 16 5.28 -3.58 9.28
N SER A 17 6.22 -2.94 9.97
CA SER A 17 7.66 -3.23 9.92
C SER A 17 8.15 -4.16 11.04
N ALA A 18 7.27 -4.74 11.87
CA ALA A 18 7.65 -5.54 13.04
C ALA A 18 8.23 -6.94 12.71
N GLY A 19 8.44 -7.27 11.43
CA GLY A 19 8.96 -8.55 10.97
C GLY A 19 10.45 -8.56 10.64
N ARG A 20 10.93 -9.71 10.18
CA ARG A 20 12.30 -9.88 9.66
C ARG A 20 12.31 -9.86 8.14
N GLY A 21 13.35 -9.26 7.56
CA GLY A 21 13.58 -9.22 6.12
C GLY A 21 13.40 -7.82 5.50
N PRO A 22 13.43 -7.73 4.16
CA PRO A 22 13.27 -6.47 3.45
C PRO A 22 11.96 -5.76 3.76
N LEU A 23 12.03 -4.46 4.07
CA LEU A 23 10.86 -3.65 4.46
C LEU A 23 9.74 -3.67 3.41
N TYR A 24 10.07 -3.74 2.11
CA TYR A 24 9.06 -3.73 1.06
C TYR A 24 8.24 -5.03 1.06
N LEU A 25 8.84 -6.16 1.45
CA LEU A 25 8.14 -7.44 1.61
C LEU A 25 7.21 -7.40 2.82
N LEU A 26 7.67 -6.83 3.93
CA LEU A 26 6.86 -6.67 5.14
C LEU A 26 5.65 -5.77 4.86
N LEU A 27 5.87 -4.65 4.18
CA LEU A 27 4.81 -3.73 3.77
C LEU A 27 3.82 -4.39 2.80
N ALA A 28 4.33 -5.08 1.77
CA ALA A 28 3.48 -5.79 0.81
C ALA A 28 2.65 -6.88 1.50
N ALA A 29 3.24 -7.66 2.41
CA ALA A 29 2.53 -8.68 3.16
C ALA A 29 1.40 -8.08 4.02
N ARG A 30 1.63 -6.93 4.66
CA ARG A 30 0.60 -6.28 5.47
C ARG A 30 -0.53 -5.70 4.60
N LEU A 31 -0.19 -5.05 3.49
CA LEU A 31 -1.18 -4.58 2.51
C LEU A 31 -1.98 -5.73 1.92
N ARG A 32 -1.33 -6.85 1.61
CA ARG A 32 -1.97 -8.07 1.13
C ARG A 32 -3.00 -8.59 2.13
N ALA A 33 -2.63 -8.68 3.41
CA ALA A 33 -3.57 -9.10 4.46
C ALA A 33 -4.82 -8.19 4.48
N LEU A 34 -4.65 -6.86 4.42
CA LEU A 34 -5.79 -5.94 4.37
C LEU A 34 -6.67 -6.12 3.12
N ILE A 35 -6.09 -6.52 1.98
CA ILE A 35 -6.85 -6.83 0.77
C ILE A 35 -7.62 -8.15 0.96
N ASP A 36 -6.96 -9.20 1.46
CA ASP A 36 -7.54 -10.52 1.67
C ASP A 36 -8.65 -10.50 2.74
N ASP A 37 -8.47 -9.70 3.79
CA ASP A 37 -9.44 -9.50 4.87
C ASP A 37 -10.63 -8.62 4.43
N GLY A 38 -10.59 -8.03 3.22
CA GLY A 38 -11.64 -7.16 2.69
C GLY A 38 -11.63 -5.72 3.24
N GLU A 39 -10.65 -5.38 4.08
CA GLU A 39 -10.41 -4.04 4.60
C GLU A 39 -10.09 -3.03 3.50
N LEU A 40 -9.50 -3.49 2.39
CA LEU A 40 -9.28 -2.73 1.17
C LEU A 40 -10.15 -3.30 0.04
N PRO A 41 -11.43 -2.90 -0.08
CA PRO A 41 -12.32 -3.41 -1.11
C PRO A 41 -11.77 -3.16 -2.52
N PRO A 42 -12.07 -4.05 -3.49
CA PRO A 42 -11.70 -3.84 -4.89
C PRO A 42 -12.13 -2.46 -5.40
N GLY A 43 -11.23 -1.79 -6.14
CA GLY A 43 -11.48 -0.44 -6.65
C GLY A 43 -11.23 0.69 -5.64
N THR A 44 -10.83 0.38 -4.41
CA THR A 44 -10.32 1.39 -3.46
C THR A 44 -9.07 2.04 -4.03
N GLY A 45 -9.07 3.38 -4.10
CA GLY A 45 -7.90 4.13 -4.53
C GLY A 45 -6.87 4.17 -3.40
N LEU A 46 -5.65 3.68 -3.66
CA LEU A 46 -4.53 3.82 -2.73
C LEU A 46 -3.90 5.22 -2.82
N PRO A 47 -3.33 5.73 -1.71
CA PRO A 47 -2.55 6.94 -1.72
C PRO A 47 -1.28 6.79 -2.56
N THR A 48 -0.73 7.91 -3.01
CA THR A 48 0.54 7.95 -3.75
C THR A 48 1.69 7.39 -2.90
N ASP A 49 2.68 6.80 -3.57
CA ASP A 49 3.87 6.22 -2.93
C ASP A 49 4.57 7.24 -2.01
N ARG A 50 4.67 8.51 -2.47
CA ARG A 50 5.26 9.60 -1.68
C ARG A 50 4.45 9.91 -0.42
N ALA A 51 3.12 9.95 -0.52
CA ALA A 51 2.28 10.30 0.62
C ALA A 51 2.30 9.19 1.68
N LEU A 52 2.22 7.92 1.24
CA LEU A 52 2.30 6.78 2.16
C LEU A 52 3.70 6.66 2.78
N ALA A 53 4.77 6.87 2.01
CA ALA A 53 6.13 6.84 2.54
C ALA A 53 6.33 7.87 3.65
N ALA A 54 5.82 9.10 3.47
CA ALA A 54 5.87 10.14 4.49
C ALA A 54 5.10 9.73 5.75
N ALA A 55 3.89 9.22 5.62
CA ALA A 55 3.07 8.82 6.77
C ALA A 55 3.62 7.62 7.54
N LEU A 56 4.29 6.68 6.85
CA LEU A 56 4.93 5.53 7.49
C LEU A 56 6.37 5.82 7.96
N SER A 57 6.89 7.02 7.71
CA SER A 57 8.32 7.35 7.90
C SER A 57 9.25 6.31 7.25
N ALA A 58 8.85 5.83 6.07
CA ALA A 58 9.53 4.81 5.29
C ALA A 58 10.20 5.41 4.04
N GLY A 59 11.16 4.69 3.46
CA GLY A 59 11.76 5.09 2.19
C GLY A 59 10.75 4.99 1.03
N ARG A 60 10.74 5.97 0.12
CA ARG A 60 9.89 5.95 -1.07
C ARG A 60 10.09 4.68 -1.90
N THR A 61 11.34 4.22 -2.04
CA THR A 61 11.70 2.98 -2.74
C THR A 61 11.05 1.75 -2.12
N THR A 62 10.88 1.72 -0.79
CA THR A 62 10.20 0.63 -0.08
C THR A 62 8.72 0.58 -0.46
N VAL A 63 8.05 1.73 -0.48
CA VAL A 63 6.62 1.79 -0.86
C VAL A 63 6.42 1.46 -2.33
N VAL A 64 7.26 2.00 -3.21
CA VAL A 64 7.21 1.68 -4.64
C VAL A 64 7.40 0.18 -4.87
N ALA A 65 8.44 -0.43 -4.29
CA ALA A 65 8.70 -1.86 -4.42
C ALA A 65 7.57 -2.72 -3.85
N ALA A 66 6.96 -2.32 -2.72
CA ALA A 66 5.81 -3.03 -2.15
C ALA A 66 4.58 -2.96 -3.07
N TYR A 67 4.29 -1.78 -3.62
CA TYR A 67 3.20 -1.61 -4.57
C TYR A 67 3.47 -2.32 -5.90
N ASP A 68 4.70 -2.35 -6.40
CA ASP A 68 5.03 -3.08 -7.62
C ASP A 68 4.89 -4.60 -7.40
N LEU A 69 5.37 -5.13 -6.28
CA LEU A 69 5.15 -6.55 -5.93
C LEU A 69 3.66 -6.92 -5.90
N LEU A 70 2.80 -6.10 -5.30
CA LEU A 70 1.37 -6.36 -5.27
C LEU A 70 0.69 -6.21 -6.65
N ARG A 71 1.30 -5.48 -7.59
CA ARG A 71 0.83 -5.45 -8.99
C ARG A 71 1.22 -6.73 -9.71
N ASP A 72 2.43 -7.22 -9.48
CA ASP A 72 2.91 -8.48 -10.05
C ASP A 72 2.09 -9.67 -9.53
N GLU A 73 1.64 -9.61 -8.26
CA GLU A 73 0.68 -10.56 -7.66
C GLU A 73 -0.77 -10.40 -8.18
N GLY A 74 -1.06 -9.41 -9.02
CA GLY A 74 -2.41 -9.15 -9.55
C GLY A 74 -3.39 -8.53 -8.55
N ARG A 75 -2.91 -8.08 -7.39
CA ARG A 75 -3.73 -7.50 -6.30
C ARG A 75 -3.98 -6.02 -6.47
N LEU A 76 -3.06 -5.31 -7.12
CA LEU A 76 -3.18 -3.90 -7.45
C LEU A 76 -3.16 -3.70 -8.95
N VAL A 77 -3.96 -2.73 -9.41
CA VAL A 77 -3.89 -2.23 -10.78
C VAL A 77 -3.31 -0.82 -10.77
N ARG A 78 -2.46 -0.50 -11.76
CA ARG A 78 -2.06 0.90 -11.97
C ARG A 78 -3.29 1.69 -12.40
N ARG A 79 -3.83 2.49 -11.49
CA ARG A 79 -4.78 3.53 -11.88
C ARG A 79 -3.99 4.66 -12.53
N GLN A 80 -3.89 4.63 -13.86
CA GLN A 80 -3.35 5.78 -14.59
C GLN A 80 -4.25 6.99 -14.26
N PRO A 81 -3.70 8.14 -13.86
CA PRO A 81 -4.50 9.34 -13.78
C PRO A 81 -5.12 9.56 -15.17
N ARG A 82 -6.46 9.61 -15.23
CA ARG A 82 -7.15 10.10 -16.41
C ARG A 82 -6.65 11.53 -16.62
N ARG A 83 -5.74 11.72 -17.59
CA ARG A 83 -5.52 13.04 -18.18
C ARG A 83 -6.83 13.37 -18.91
N ARG A 84 -7.61 14.30 -18.35
CA ARG A 84 -8.55 15.11 -19.11
C ARG A 84 -7.85 16.39 -19.49
#